data_AF-A0A965UKR3-F1
#
_entry.id   AF-A0A965UKR3-F1
#
_cell.length_a   1.000
_cell.length_b   1.000
_cell.length_c   1.000
_cell.angle_alpha   90.00
_cell.angle_beta   90.00
_cell.angle_gamma   90.00
#
_symmetry.space_group_name_H-M   'P 1'
#
loop_
_entity.id
_entity.type
_entity.pdbx_description
1 polymer ?
#
loop_
_entity_poly.entity_id
_entity_poly.type
_entity_poly.pdbx_seq_one_letter_code
_entity_poly.pdbx_strand_id
1 'polypeptide(L)'
;MSSAFKQLVFHRIATQAIPPGGGVGAGIAFLLDAERVKASAKDATVWVNAAIDAVISAPDNPYGTDREKIAEELVRRIDARKKAKAIGGGE
;
A
#
# COMPACT_ATOMS: atom_id res chain seq x y z
N MET A 1 3.68 12.17 9.65
CA MET A 1 3.12 10.95 8.99
C MET A 1 2.98 9.85 10.02
N SER A 2 1.76 9.36 10.20
CA SER A 2 1.44 8.19 11.04
C SER A 2 2.20 6.93 10.57
N SER A 3 2.42 5.98 11.48
CA SER A 3 3.09 4.70 11.19
C SER A 3 2.33 3.90 10.11
N ALA A 4 1.00 3.82 10.23
CA ALA A 4 0.16 3.07 9.29
C ALA A 4 0.18 3.66 7.88
N PHE A 5 0.19 5.01 7.77
CA PHE A 5 0.30 5.68 6.48
C PHE A 5 1.60 5.30 5.75
N LYS A 6 2.73 5.28 6.48
CA LYS A 6 4.02 4.87 5.91
C LYS A 6 3.97 3.41 5.43
N GLN A 7 3.34 2.52 6.19
CA GLN A 7 3.17 1.12 5.78
C GLN A 7 2.36 0.99 4.48
N LEU A 8 1.29 1.77 4.31
CA LEU A 8 0.52 1.79 3.05
C LEU A 8 1.38 2.25 1.87
N VAL A 9 2.17 3.30 2.06
CA VAL A 9 3.09 3.79 1.03
C VAL A 9 4.11 2.71 0.66
N PHE A 10 4.73 2.05 1.64
CA PHE A 10 5.65 0.95 1.38
C PHE A 10 4.99 -0.23 0.67
N HIS A 11 3.76 -0.59 1.04
CA HIS A 11 3.02 -1.64 0.33
C HIS A 11 2.80 -1.27 -1.13
N ARG A 12 2.42 -0.02 -1.42
CA ARG A 12 2.22 0.44 -2.79
C ARG A 12 3.52 0.45 -3.59
N ILE A 13 4.62 0.96 -3.02
CA ILE A 13 5.95 0.91 -3.65
C ILE A 13 6.36 -0.54 -3.93
N ALA A 14 6.17 -1.46 -2.98
CA ALA A 14 6.52 -2.86 -3.17
C ALA A 14 5.77 -3.49 -4.37
N THR A 15 4.49 -3.16 -4.56
CA THR A 15 3.72 -3.63 -5.73
C THR A 15 4.17 -3.01 -7.06
N GLN A 16 4.83 -1.84 -7.02
CA GLN A 16 5.43 -1.21 -8.20
C GLN A 16 6.84 -1.74 -8.49
N ALA A 17 7.58 -2.11 -7.44
CA ALA A 17 8.93 -2.63 -7.51
C ALA A 17 8.98 -4.05 -8.11
N ILE A 18 8.01 -4.89 -7.75
CA ILE A 18 7.94 -6.27 -8.21
C ILE A 18 6.60 -6.48 -8.93
N PRO A 19 6.57 -6.38 -10.28
CA PRO A 19 5.34 -6.65 -11.04
C PRO A 19 4.93 -8.12 -10.90
N PRO A 20 3.65 -8.47 -11.17
CA PRO A 20 3.19 -9.86 -11.14
C PRO A 20 4.01 -10.74 -12.08
N GLY A 21 4.61 -11.81 -11.56
CA GLY A 21 5.56 -12.68 -12.27
C GLY A 21 7.03 -12.23 -12.20
N GLY A 22 7.31 -11.07 -11.61
CA GLY A 22 8.66 -10.59 -11.34
C GLY A 22 9.28 -11.25 -10.11
N GLY A 23 10.58 -11.55 -10.19
CA GLY A 23 11.37 -12.12 -9.09
C GLY A 23 12.19 -11.08 -8.33
N VAL A 24 13.05 -11.55 -7.42
CA VAL A 24 13.95 -10.72 -6.59
C VAL A 24 14.80 -9.76 -7.43
N GLY A 25 15.24 -10.18 -8.62
CA GLY A 25 16.04 -9.35 -9.54
C GLY A 25 15.32 -8.08 -10.01
N ALA A 26 13.99 -8.14 -10.22
CA ALA A 26 13.21 -6.96 -10.58
C ALA A 26 13.16 -5.94 -9.42
N GLY A 27 13.06 -6.45 -8.19
CA GLY A 27 13.14 -5.62 -6.99
C GLY A 27 14.50 -4.93 -6.83
N ILE A 28 15.60 -5.64 -7.07
CA ILE A 28 16.94 -5.04 -7.04
C ILE A 28 17.12 -3.99 -8.12
N ALA A 29 16.72 -4.29 -9.36
CA ALA A 29 16.79 -3.33 -10.47
C ALA A 29 15.99 -2.06 -10.19
N PHE A 30 14.82 -2.20 -9.56
CA PHE A 30 14.04 -1.06 -9.09
C PHE A 30 14.79 -0.21 -8.06
N LEU A 31 15.43 -0.84 -7.06
CA LEU A 31 16.16 -0.12 -6.01
C LEU A 31 17.41 0.60 -6.52
N LEU A 32 18.02 0.12 -7.60
CA LEU A 32 19.17 0.76 -8.24
C LEU A 32 18.78 2.01 -9.05
N ASP A 33 17.50 2.15 -9.40
CA ASP A 33 16.97 3.31 -10.12
C ASP A 33 16.36 4.34 -9.14
N ALA A 34 17.22 5.22 -8.63
CA ALA A 34 16.83 6.21 -7.62
C ALA A 34 15.74 7.18 -8.10
N GLU A 35 15.68 7.50 -9.39
CA GLU A 35 14.62 8.36 -9.95
C GLU A 35 13.28 7.62 -9.94
N ARG A 36 13.28 6.36 -10.36
CA ARG A 36 12.10 5.50 -10.33
C ARG A 36 11.61 5.25 -8.91
N VAL A 37 12.50 5.05 -7.93
CA VAL A 37 12.13 4.93 -6.52
C VAL A 37 11.46 6.21 -6.02
N LYS A 38 12.03 7.38 -6.31
CA LYS A 38 11.45 8.67 -5.90
C LYS A 38 10.09 8.93 -6.54
N ALA A 39 9.95 8.65 -7.84
CA ALA A 39 8.70 8.79 -8.56
C ALA A 39 7.63 7.86 -7.97
N SER A 40 7.99 6.61 -7.69
CA SER A 40 7.11 5.62 -7.05
C SER A 40 6.69 6.03 -5.65
N ALA A 41 7.60 6.61 -4.85
CA ALA A 41 7.26 7.10 -3.51
C ALA A 41 6.28 8.29 -3.55
N LYS A 42 6.44 9.20 -4.52
CA LYS A 42 5.48 10.30 -4.73
C LYS A 42 4.12 9.78 -5.17
N ASP A 43 4.09 8.93 -6.19
CA ASP A 43 2.85 8.30 -6.68
C ASP A 43 2.14 7.53 -5.56
N ALA A 44 2.87 6.71 -4.82
CA ALA A 44 2.34 5.97 -3.68
C ALA A 44 1.75 6.89 -2.61
N THR A 45 2.40 8.02 -2.31
CA THR A 45 1.87 8.98 -1.33
C THR A 45 0.57 9.63 -1.82
N VAL A 46 0.50 10.01 -3.09
CA VAL A 46 -0.73 10.57 -3.68
C VAL A 46 -1.85 9.53 -3.67
N TRP A 47 -1.53 8.30 -4.07
CA TRP A 47 -2.49 7.20 -4.10
C TRP A 47 -3.05 6.87 -2.70
N VAL A 48 -2.20 6.82 -1.67
CA VAL A 48 -2.65 6.55 -0.30
C VAL A 48 -3.52 7.69 0.23
N ASN A 49 -3.19 8.95 -0.05
CA ASN A 49 -4.05 10.08 0.32
C ASN A 49 -5.42 9.96 -0.37
N ALA A 50 -5.46 9.73 -1.68
CA ALA A 50 -6.70 9.56 -2.42
C ALA A 50 -7.55 8.40 -1.88
N ALA A 51 -6.92 7.29 -1.48
CA ALA A 51 -7.62 6.17 -0.86
C ALA A 51 -8.24 6.54 0.50
N ILE A 52 -7.52 7.28 1.34
CA ILE A 52 -8.05 7.77 2.63
C ILE A 52 -9.19 8.77 2.40
N ASP A 53 -9.01 9.72 1.48
CA ASP A 53 -10.03 10.73 1.17
C ASP A 53 -11.30 10.10 0.57
N ALA A 54 -11.17 9.01 -0.19
CA ALA A 54 -12.30 8.22 -0.66
C ALA A 54 -13.07 7.55 0.50
N VAL A 55 -12.37 7.05 1.53
CA VAL A 55 -13.03 6.49 2.72
C VAL A 55 -13.71 7.61 3.53
N ILE A 56 -13.06 8.76 3.71
CA ILE A 56 -13.65 9.91 4.41
C ILE A 56 -14.95 10.36 3.72
N SER A 57 -14.94 10.39 2.39
CA SER A 57 -16.09 10.82 1.59
C SER A 57 -17.22 9.79 1.52
N ALA A 58 -17.02 8.57 2.03
CA ALA A 58 -18.06 7.56 2.05
C ALA A 58 -19.12 7.91 3.09
N PRO A 59 -20.43 7.82 2.76
CA PRO A 59 -21.50 8.19 3.68
C PRO A 59 -21.59 7.28 4.93
N ASP A 60 -21.24 6.00 4.79
CA ASP A 60 -21.32 5.00 5.87
C ASP A 60 -19.97 4.76 6.57
N ASN A 61 -19.04 5.72 6.49
CA ASN A 61 -17.71 5.57 7.07
C ASN A 61 -17.75 5.68 8.61
N PRO A 62 -17.37 4.63 9.36
CA PRO A 62 -17.43 4.62 10.83
C PRO A 62 -16.25 5.36 11.48
N TYR A 63 -15.27 5.83 10.71
CA TYR A 63 -14.04 6.46 11.18
C TYR A 63 -14.08 8.00 11.09
N GLY A 64 -15.12 8.59 10.49
CA GLY A 64 -15.22 10.02 10.29
C GLY A 64 -14.04 10.57 9.47
N THR A 65 -13.42 11.65 9.94
CA THR A 65 -12.23 12.25 9.30
C THR A 65 -10.91 11.78 9.91
N ASP A 66 -10.93 10.74 10.75
CA ASP A 66 -9.74 10.22 11.43
C ASP A 66 -8.86 9.43 10.44
N ARG A 67 -7.95 10.16 9.78
CA ARG A 67 -7.03 9.60 8.77
C ARG A 67 -6.16 8.49 9.32
N GLU A 68 -5.83 8.50 10.62
CA GLU A 68 -5.00 7.48 11.24
C GLU A 68 -5.76 6.16 11.36
N LYS A 69 -6.98 6.18 11.92
CA LYS A 69 -7.83 4.98 12.00
C LYS A 69 -8.15 4.39 10.63
N ILE A 70 -8.40 5.24 9.65
CA ILE A 70 -8.62 4.79 8.26
C ILE A 70 -7.37 4.10 7.73
N ALA A 71 -6.18 4.69 7.92
CA ALA A 71 -4.94 4.09 7.48
C ALA A 71 -4.66 2.74 8.18
N GLU A 72 -4.89 2.65 9.48
CA GLU A 72 -4.74 1.41 10.26
C GLU A 72 -5.66 0.30 9.74
N GLU A 73 -6.93 0.61 9.50
CA GLU A 73 -7.89 -0.37 8.95
C GLU A 73 -7.49 -0.82 7.54
N LEU A 74 -7.02 0.10 6.70
CA LEU A 74 -6.53 -0.25 5.35
C LEU A 74 -5.32 -1.20 5.42
N VAL A 75 -4.37 -0.94 6.32
CA VAL A 75 -3.23 -1.85 6.56
C VAL A 75 -3.72 -3.21 7.03
N ARG A 76 -4.63 -3.25 8.01
CA ARG A 76 -5.22 -4.48 8.53
C ARG A 76 -5.89 -5.30 7.44
N ARG A 77 -6.63 -4.67 6.52
CA ARG A 77 -7.30 -5.35 5.39
C ARG A 77 -6.31 -5.90 4.39
N ILE A 78 -5.22 -5.19 4.10
CA ILE A 78 -4.15 -5.68 3.24
C ILE A 78 -3.50 -6.93 3.85
N ASP A 79 -3.18 -6.88 5.14
CA ASP A 79 -2.56 -8.01 5.85
C ASP A 79 -3.48 -9.24 5.89
N ALA A 80 -4.76 -9.03 6.21
CA ALA A 80 -5.78 -10.09 6.19
C ALA A 80 -5.90 -10.77 4.82
N ARG A 81 -5.87 -9.98 3.73
CA ARG A 81 -5.87 -10.52 2.35
C ARG A 81 -4.61 -11.30 2.03
N LYS A 82 -3.43 -10.80 2.44
CA LYS A 82 -2.16 -11.51 2.24
C LYS A 82 -2.15 -12.83 2.99
N LYS A 83 -2.59 -12.84 4.24
CA LYS A 83 -2.72 -14.06 5.05
C LYS A 83 -3.69 -15.04 4.40
N ALA A 84 -4.87 -14.60 3.95
CA ALA A 84 -5.82 -15.45 3.25
C ALA A 84 -5.21 -16.06 1.97
N LYS A 85 -4.48 -15.27 1.18
CA LYS A 85 -3.80 -15.75 -0.04
C LYS A 85 -2.68 -16.75 0.26
N ALA A 86 -1.94 -16.57 1.35
CA ALA A 86 -0.88 -17.51 1.75
C ALA A 86 -1.43 -18.86 2.21
N ILE A 87 -2.64 -18.88 2.79
CA ILE A 87 -3.29 -20.10 3.28
C ILE A 87 -4.02 -20.85 2.16
N GLY A 88 -4.62 -20.14 1.20
CA GLY A 88 -5.34 -20.72 0.06
C GLY A 88 -4.50 -20.95 -1.21
N GLY A 89 -3.18 -20.72 -1.17
CA GLY A 89 -2.28 -20.81 -2.33
C GLY A 89 -1.40 -22.07 -2.35
N GLY A 90 -1.75 -23.08 -1.56
CA GLY A 90 -1.10 -24.40 -1.55
C GLY A 90 -2.01 -25.44 -2.20
N GLU A 91 -2.25 -25.30 -3.51
CA GLU A 91 -2.83 -26.33 -4.38
C GLU A 91 -2.08 -26.34 -5.71
#